data_AF-A0A2E4T2D0-F1
#
_entry.id   AF-A0A2E4T2D0-F1
#
_cell.length_a   1.000
_cell.length_b   1.000
_cell.length_c   1.000
_cell.angle_alpha   90.00
_cell.angle_beta   90.00
_cell.angle_gamma   90.00
#
_symmetry.space_group_name_H-M   'P 1'
#
loop_
_entity.id
_entity.type
_entity.pdbx_description
1 polymer ?
#
loop_
_entity_poly.entity_id
_entity_poly.type
_entity_poly.pdbx_seq_one_letter_code
_entity_poly.pdbx_strand_id
1 'polypeptide(L)' 'MKPSPRFDNMAIGTTEIAILVGAFVLLFGAKRIPDLARAMGLAKGEYQKAVSEVSNPSTAEQDMDRGGMTQEAAEEQ' A
#
# COMPACT_ATOMS: atom_id res chain seq x y z
N MET A 1 12.98 -22.26 48.95
CA MET A 1 12.44 -22.37 47.58
C MET A 1 12.68 -21.05 46.86
N LYS A 2 13.44 -21.06 45.76
CA LYS A 2 13.72 -19.87 44.94
C LYS A 2 12.66 -19.79 43.83
N PRO A 3 12.03 -18.65 43.58
CA PRO A 3 11.08 -18.53 42.47
C PRO A 3 11.83 -18.72 41.14
N SER A 4 11.29 -19.59 40.28
CA SER A 4 11.74 -19.75 38.90
C SER A 4 11.31 -18.55 38.06
N PRO A 5 12.13 -18.10 37.09
CA PRO A 5 11.72 -17.06 36.15
C PRO A 5 10.58 -17.62 35.32
N ARG A 6 9.38 -17.09 35.53
CA ARG A 6 8.26 -17.30 34.61
C ARG A 6 8.50 -16.39 33.42
N PHE A 7 8.88 -16.98 32.30
CA PHE A 7 8.73 -16.34 31.00
C PHE A 7 7.25 -16.41 30.65
N ASP A 8 6.45 -15.58 31.32
CA ASP A 8 5.05 -15.42 30.99
C ASP A 8 4.99 -15.02 29.49
N ASN A 9 4.14 -15.69 28.70
CA ASN A 9 3.83 -15.34 27.31
C ASN A 9 3.45 -13.85 27.25
N MET A 10 4.43 -13.00 26.99
CA MET A 10 4.29 -11.56 27.07
C MET A 10 3.86 -11.09 25.68
N ALA A 11 2.58 -10.76 25.53
CA ALA A 11 2.18 -9.90 24.42
C ALA A 11 3.19 -8.75 24.35
N ILE A 12 3.73 -8.46 23.16
CA ILE A 12 4.75 -7.41 23.01
C ILE A 12 4.16 -6.13 23.58
N GLY A 13 4.71 -5.70 24.72
CA GLY A 13 4.24 -4.52 25.42
C GLY A 13 4.70 -3.25 24.72
N THR A 14 4.13 -2.13 25.15
CA THR A 14 4.49 -0.81 24.62
C THR A 14 5.97 -0.49 24.81
N THR A 15 6.57 -0.94 25.92
CA THR A 15 7.99 -0.77 26.23
C THR A 15 8.88 -1.55 25.26
N GLU A 16 8.55 -2.81 24.99
CA GLU A 16 9.31 -3.65 24.05
C GLU A 16 9.25 -3.08 22.63
N ILE A 17 8.06 -2.61 22.19
CA ILE A 17 7.91 -1.92 20.90
C ILE A 17 8.78 -0.66 20.87
N ALA A 18 8.78 0.14 21.93
CA ALA A 18 9.58 1.37 22.00
C ALA A 18 11.09 1.07 21.89
N ILE A 19 11.57 0.01 22.56
CA ILE A 19 12.98 -0.42 22.46
C ILE A 19 13.32 -0.88 21.04
N LEU A 20 12.46 -1.68 20.40
CA LEU A 20 12.68 -2.15 19.04
C LEU A 20 12.69 -1.00 18.03
N VAL A 21 11.75 -0.05 18.15
CA VAL A 21 11.71 1.16 17.31
C VAL A 21 12.96 2.01 17.55
N GLY A 22 13.37 2.17 18.81
CA GLY A 22 14.61 2.87 19.17
C GLY A 22 15.84 2.21 18.54
N ALA A 23 16.00 0.90 18.69
CA ALA A 23 17.09 0.14 18.09
C ALA A 23 17.08 0.24 16.55
N PHE A 24 15.91 0.15 15.91
CA PHE A 24 15.77 0.33 14.47
C PHE A 24 16.21 1.73 14.03
N VAL A 25 15.79 2.77 14.75
CA VAL A 25 16.19 4.16 14.46
C VAL A 25 17.70 4.36 14.64
N LEU A 26 18.33 3.71 15.62
CA LEU A 26 19.78 3.77 15.79
C LEU A 26 20.54 3.09 14.64
N LEU A 27 20.06 1.94 14.16
CA LEU A 27 20.70 1.18 13.09
C LEU A 27 20.49 1.82 11.70
N PHE A 28 19.28 2.29 11.42
CA PHE A 28 18.87 2.70 10.08
C PHE A 28 18.72 4.22 9.95
N GLY A 29 18.45 4.93 11.05
CA GLY A 29 18.18 6.36 11.09
C GLY A 29 16.68 6.69 11.07
N ALA A 30 16.30 7.78 11.74
CA ALA A 30 14.89 8.19 11.90
C ALA A 30 14.18 8.52 10.57
N LYS A 31 14.94 8.81 9.50
CA LYS A 31 14.39 9.10 8.17
C LYS A 31 13.97 7.86 7.37
N ARG A 32 14.44 6.66 7.73
CA ARG A 32 14.19 5.46 6.91
C ARG A 32 12.74 5.01 6.94
N ILE A 33 12.07 5.07 8.08
CA ILE A 33 10.64 4.74 8.18
C ILE A 33 9.79 5.63 7.26
N PRO A 34 9.88 6.97 7.32
CA PRO A 34 9.10 7.84 6.44
C PRO A 34 9.49 7.72 4.96
N ASP A 35 10.78 7.54 4.65
CA ASP A 35 11.22 7.37 3.26
C ASP A 35 10.66 6.08 2.64
N LEU A 36 10.69 4.96 3.38
CA LEU A 36 10.10 3.69 2.96
C LEU A 36 8.58 3.82 2.79
N ALA A 37 7.89 4.46 3.73
CA ALA A 37 6.44 4.67 3.63
C ALA A 37 6.07 5.50 2.38
N ARG A 38 6.84 6.55 2.06
CA ARG A 38 6.64 7.35 0.84
C ARG A 38 6.89 6.52 -0.42
N ALA A 39 8.00 5.82 -0.49
CA ALA A 39 8.35 4.99 -1.65
C ALA A 39 7.29 3.90 -1.89
N MET A 40 6.86 3.21 -0.83
CA MET A 40 5.79 2.20 -0.91
C MET A 40 4.45 2.82 -1.29
N GLY A 41 4.12 4.00 -0.77
CA GLY A 41 2.88 4.72 -1.11
C GLY A 41 2.82 5.09 -2.58
N LEU A 42 3.92 5.63 -3.13
CA LEU A 42 4.04 5.95 -4.55
C LEU A 42 3.94 4.68 -5.40
N ALA A 43 4.70 3.64 -5.06
CA ALA A 43 4.66 2.37 -5.79
C ALA A 43 3.25 1.75 -5.81
N LYS A 44 2.55 1.76 -4.68
CA LYS A 44 1.15 1.28 -4.59
C LYS A 44 0.19 2.16 -5.39
N GLY A 45 0.39 3.48 -5.39
CA GLY A 45 -0.42 4.43 -6.17
C GLY A 45 -0.30 4.21 -7.67
N GLU A 46 0.93 4.17 -8.19
CA GLU A 46 1.21 3.91 -9.61
C GLU A 46 0.71 2.53 -10.03
N TYR A 47 0.88 1.51 -9.18
CA TYR A 47 0.32 0.18 -9.43
C TYR A 47 -1.21 0.20 -9.56
N GLN A 48 -1.91 0.86 -8.62
CA GLN A 48 -3.37 0.96 -8.66
C GLN A 48 -3.85 1.72 -9.90
N LYS A 49 -3.15 2.79 -10.27
CA LYS A 49 -3.44 3.55 -11.48
C LYS A 49 -3.31 2.69 -12.74
N ALA A 50 -2.18 2.00 -12.90
CA ALA A 50 -1.96 1.11 -14.04
C ALA A 50 -3.01 -0.01 -14.11
N VAL A 51 -3.36 -0.64 -12.99
CA VAL A 51 -4.42 -1.66 -12.95
C VAL A 51 -5.78 -1.07 -13.34
N SER A 52 -6.09 0.15 -12.90
CA SER A 52 -7.35 0.82 -13.25
C SER A 52 -7.45 1.17 -14.73
N GLU A 53 -6.35 1.61 -15.35
CA GLU A 53 -6.29 1.91 -16.78
C GLU A 53 -6.46 0.64 -17.63
N VAL A 54 -5.90 -0.48 -17.19
CA VAL A 54 -6.11 -1.79 -17.86
C VAL A 54 -7.54 -2.29 -17.67
N SER A 55 -8.13 -2.10 -16.49
CA SER A 55 -9.48 -2.59 -16.18
C SER A 55 -10.59 -1.74 -16.78
N ASN A 56 -10.35 -0.43 -16.98
CA ASN A 56 -11.28 0.48 -17.63
C ASN A 56 -10.60 1.04 -18.87
N PRO A 57 -10.71 0.36 -20.04
CA PRO A 57 -10.28 0.96 -21.29
C PRO A 57 -10.94 2.34 -21.43
N SER A 58 -10.18 3.32 -21.90
CA SER A 58 -10.64 4.69 -22.07
C SER A 58 -11.90 4.72 -22.94
N THR A 59 -12.69 5.78 -22.82
CA THR A 59 -13.87 5.98 -23.68
C THR A 59 -13.51 5.89 -25.17
N ALA A 60 -12.33 6.35 -25.57
CA ALA A 60 -11.85 6.21 -26.94
C ALA A 60 -11.63 4.74 -27.36
N GLU A 61 -11.08 3.91 -26.48
CA GLU A 61 -10.91 2.46 -26.74
C GLU A 61 -12.26 1.74 -26.75
N GLN A 62 -13.18 2.10 -25.86
CA GLN A 62 -14.54 1.57 -25.86
C GLN A 62 -15.35 1.98 -27.11
N ASP A 63 -15.13 3.19 -27.62
CA ASP A 63 -15.77 3.68 -28.84
C ASP A 63 -15.22 2.96 -30.08
N MET A 64 -13.92 2.61 -30.10
CA MET A 64 -13.35 1.76 -31.15
C MET A 64 -13.95 0.35 -31.15
N ASP A 65 -14.20 -0.25 -29.98
CA ASP A 65 -14.88 -1.55 -29.87
C ASP A 65 -16.35 -1.49 -30.37
N ARG A 66 -16.98 -0.31 -30.37
CA ARG A 66 -18.32 -0.06 -30.95
C ARG A 66 -18.28 0.40 -32.42
N GLY A 67 -17.14 0.26 -33.10
CA GLY A 67 -17.01 0.65 -34.51
C GLY A 67 -16.76 2.15 -34.73
N GLY A 68 -16.24 2.85 -33.72
CA GLY A 68 -15.87 4.27 -33.77
C GLY A 68 -17.01 5.25 -33.49
N MET A 69 -18.16 4.76 -33.00
CA MET A 69 -19.31 5.59 -32.62
C MET A 69 -19.26 5.92 -31.13
N THR A 70 -19.46 7.19 -30.78
CA THR A 70 -19.62 7.61 -29.38
C THR A 70 -20.91 7.03 -28.79
N GLN A 71 -20.94 6.84 -27.47
CA GLN A 71 -22.10 6.26 -26.76
C GLN A 71 -23.42 7.01 -27.04
N GLU A 72 -23.38 8.34 -27.12
CA GLU A 72 -24.55 9.18 -27.47
C GLU A 72 -25.09 8.90 -28.89
N ALA A 73 -24.21 8.67 -29.87
CA ALA A 73 -24.63 8.44 -31.26
C ALA A 73 -25.17 7.01 -31.52
N ALA A 74 -24.83 6.06 -30.65
CA ALA A 74 -25.31 4.68 -30.73
C ALA A 74 -26.67 4.49 -30.04
N GLU A 75 -27.00 5.30 -29.03
CA GLU A 75 -28.26 5.22 -28.29
C GLU A 75 -29.42 5.96 -28.98
N GLU A 76 -29.12 6.82 -29.96
CA GLU A 76 -30.12 7.55 -30.77
C GLU A 76 -30.63 6.78 -32.01
N GLN A 77 -30.18 5.53 -32.24
CA GLN A 77 -30.57 4.67 -33.38
C GLN A 77 -31.41 3.46 -32.95
#